data_AF-A0A3E0Q8K4-F1
#
_entry.id   AF-A0A3E0Q8K4-F1
#
_cell.length_a   1.000
_cell.length_b   1.000
_cell.length_c   1.000
_cell.angle_alpha   90.00
_cell.angle_beta   90.00
_cell.angle_gamma   90.00
#
_symmetry.space_group_name_H-M   'P 1'
#
loop_
_entity.id
_entity.type
_entity.pdbx_description
1 polymer ?
#
loop_
_entity_poly.entity_id
_entity_poly.type
_entity_poly.pdbx_seq_one_letter_code
_entity_poly.pdbx_strand_id
1 'polypeptide(L)'
;MSVSQTKGSAASAAPDRKTVKSVPMATRPIDLPQRQLTHKGFHRPRRKRQPRRRRSPALRFTPTAWAKLLFLRDFGPTEVGGFGITPADDLLLVEDVELVRRSCSAVSVAFDDSAVAELFDEQVDDGRRPEQFARIWLHTHPADSARPSPVDERTFRRVFGRCDWSVMFILAVGGERYARLQFAAGPGGSIRVPVRIDWSEQFPATDPDQWAAEYEDCVRHDTFSSVDLSVWDDMAEWEVAQSNGSTESDI
;
A
#
# COMPACT_ATOMS: atom_id res chain seq x y z
N MET A 1 -8.11 48.80 -53.90
CA MET A 1 -6.79 49.39 -53.58
C MET A 1 -6.41 48.89 -52.19
N SER A 2 -5.32 48.17 -51.91
CA SER A 2 -4.28 47.59 -52.74
C SER A 2 -3.85 46.25 -52.12
N VAL A 3 -3.49 45.36 -53.03
CA VAL A 3 -2.81 44.07 -52.89
C VAL A 3 -1.50 44.19 -52.08
N SER A 4 -1.17 43.18 -51.26
CA SER A 4 0.17 42.56 -51.25
C SER A 4 0.15 41.16 -50.66
N GLN A 5 0.25 40.19 -51.58
CA GLN A 5 0.65 38.81 -51.33
C GLN A 5 2.18 38.75 -51.21
N THR A 6 2.70 37.88 -50.34
CA THR A 6 3.99 37.21 -50.57
C THR A 6 3.90 35.74 -50.22
N LYS A 7 4.04 34.92 -51.27
CA LYS A 7 4.30 33.47 -51.27
C LYS A 7 5.67 33.18 -50.65
N GLY A 8 5.80 32.01 -50.03
CA GLY A 8 7.08 31.42 -49.65
C GLY A 8 6.93 29.92 -49.38
N SER A 9 6.94 29.13 -50.45
CA SER A 9 6.98 27.67 -50.46
C SER A 9 8.42 27.20 -50.24
N ALA A 10 8.64 26.20 -49.39
CA ALA A 10 9.81 25.34 -49.44
C ALA A 10 9.49 23.97 -48.84
N ALA A 11 9.14 23.03 -49.74
CA ALA A 11 9.26 21.60 -49.48
C ALA A 11 10.76 21.23 -49.45
N SER A 12 11.20 20.49 -48.44
CA SER A 12 12.54 19.89 -48.42
C SER A 12 12.40 18.38 -48.55
N ALA A 13 12.98 17.88 -49.62
CA ALA A 13 12.95 16.52 -50.11
C ALA A 13 13.76 15.54 -49.25
N ALA A 14 13.30 14.29 -49.25
CA ALA A 14 14.04 13.12 -48.78
C ALA A 14 15.29 12.86 -49.64
N PRO A 15 16.42 12.42 -49.07
CA PRO A 15 17.58 12.02 -49.86
C PRO A 15 17.40 10.61 -50.46
N ASP A 16 17.76 10.57 -51.73
CA ASP A 16 17.63 9.51 -52.70
C ASP A 16 18.58 8.32 -52.47
N ARG A 17 18.09 7.16 -52.87
CA ARG A 17 18.64 5.82 -52.66
C ARG A 17 19.72 5.56 -53.70
N LYS A 18 21.00 5.68 -53.34
CA LYS A 18 22.11 5.27 -54.22
C LYS A 18 22.47 3.78 -54.05
N THR A 19 22.15 3.04 -55.10
CA THR A 19 22.53 1.67 -55.41
C THR A 19 24.05 1.52 -55.49
N VAL A 20 24.64 0.63 -54.69
CA VAL A 20 26.01 0.16 -54.88
C VAL A 20 25.97 -1.28 -55.37
N LYS A 21 26.67 -1.51 -56.48
CA LYS A 21 26.72 -2.73 -57.29
C LYS A 21 27.35 -3.89 -56.51
N SER A 22 26.74 -5.06 -56.64
CA SER A 22 27.22 -6.35 -56.18
C SER A 22 28.49 -6.79 -56.92
N VAL A 23 29.46 -7.33 -56.18
CA VAL A 23 30.63 -8.06 -56.71
C VAL A 23 30.50 -9.51 -56.25
N PRO A 24 30.63 -10.52 -57.12
CA PRO A 24 30.48 -11.92 -56.74
C PRO A 24 31.79 -12.43 -56.15
N MET A 25 31.74 -13.11 -55.01
CA MET A 25 32.90 -13.85 -54.52
C MET A 25 32.50 -15.28 -54.15
N ALA A 26 33.11 -16.20 -54.89
CA ALA A 26 32.83 -17.61 -54.94
C ALA A 26 32.95 -18.30 -53.57
N THR A 27 31.94 -19.12 -53.26
CA THR A 27 31.92 -20.09 -52.16
C THR A 27 32.99 -21.16 -52.40
N ARG A 28 33.96 -21.26 -51.48
CA ARG A 28 34.75 -22.47 -51.29
C ARG A 28 34.25 -23.17 -50.01
N PRO A 29 33.89 -24.46 -50.05
CA PRO A 29 33.48 -25.18 -48.85
C PRO A 29 34.70 -25.39 -47.95
N ILE A 30 34.60 -24.91 -46.71
CA ILE A 30 35.55 -25.23 -45.64
C ILE A 30 35.04 -26.50 -44.97
N ASP A 31 35.79 -27.58 -45.16
CA ASP A 31 35.57 -28.88 -44.55
C ASP A 31 36.00 -28.82 -43.08
N LEU A 32 35.04 -28.89 -42.15
CA LEU A 32 35.28 -28.91 -40.70
C LEU A 32 34.92 -30.29 -40.15
N PRO A 33 35.82 -30.98 -39.44
CA PRO A 33 35.60 -32.35 -38.99
C PRO A 33 34.52 -32.41 -37.91
N GLN A 34 33.52 -33.27 -38.12
CA GLN A 34 32.50 -33.61 -37.11
C GLN A 34 33.15 -34.31 -35.91
N ARG A 35 33.41 -33.54 -34.85
CA ARG A 35 33.72 -34.09 -33.53
C ARG A 35 32.42 -34.51 -32.85
N GLN A 36 32.21 -35.83 -32.76
CA GLN A 36 31.17 -36.43 -31.93
C GLN A 36 31.38 -36.01 -30.46
N LEU A 37 30.47 -35.20 -29.92
CA LEU A 37 30.39 -34.91 -28.49
C LEU A 37 29.45 -35.94 -27.86
N THR A 38 30.03 -36.78 -27.02
CA THR A 38 29.32 -37.79 -26.23
C THR A 38 28.43 -37.11 -25.20
N HIS A 39 27.15 -37.51 -25.15
CA HIS A 39 26.19 -37.07 -24.13
C HIS A 39 26.62 -37.57 -22.74
N LYS A 40 27.39 -36.75 -22.01
CA LYS A 40 27.50 -36.88 -20.55
C LYS A 40 26.40 -36.07 -19.90
N GLY A 41 25.46 -36.78 -19.26
CA GLY A 41 24.33 -36.20 -18.56
C GLY A 41 24.75 -35.16 -17.55
N PHE A 42 24.38 -33.91 -17.78
CA PHE A 42 24.40 -32.87 -16.77
C PHE A 42 23.25 -33.12 -15.80
N HIS A 43 23.50 -33.93 -14.76
CA HIS A 43 22.68 -33.86 -13.56
C HIS A 43 22.83 -32.46 -12.98
N ARG A 44 21.83 -31.59 -13.25
CA ARG A 44 21.66 -30.33 -12.53
C ARG A 44 21.63 -30.65 -11.03
N PRO A 45 22.60 -30.17 -10.23
CA PRO A 45 22.52 -30.38 -8.80
C PRO A 45 21.23 -29.73 -8.33
N ARG A 46 20.37 -30.56 -7.72
CA ARG A 46 19.11 -30.14 -7.11
C ARG A 46 19.47 -29.04 -6.11
N ARG A 47 19.13 -27.79 -6.45
CA ARG A 47 19.46 -26.58 -5.68
C ARG A 47 18.93 -26.81 -4.28
N LYS A 48 19.80 -27.17 -3.32
CA LYS A 48 19.42 -27.36 -1.93
C LYS A 48 18.78 -26.04 -1.49
N ARG A 49 17.46 -26.05 -1.27
CA ARG A 49 16.74 -24.90 -0.71
C ARG A 49 17.46 -24.58 0.60
N GLN A 50 18.21 -23.48 0.62
CA GLN A 50 18.78 -23.01 1.87
C GLN A 50 17.62 -22.83 2.85
N PRO A 51 17.74 -23.32 4.10
CA PRO A 51 16.72 -23.06 5.10
C PRO A 51 16.56 -21.54 5.17
N ARG A 52 15.34 -21.05 4.89
CA ARG A 52 14.99 -19.64 5.03
C ARG A 52 15.41 -19.26 6.45
N ARG A 53 16.52 -18.51 6.60
CA ARG A 53 16.83 -17.83 7.86
C ARG A 53 15.52 -17.17 8.27
N ARG A 54 14.99 -17.50 9.45
CA ARG A 54 13.77 -16.86 9.97
C ARG A 54 14.07 -15.38 10.00
N ARG A 55 13.67 -14.65 8.96
CA ARG A 55 13.83 -13.21 8.89
C ARG A 55 12.91 -12.70 9.99
N SER A 56 13.45 -11.88 10.90
CA SER A 56 12.61 -11.19 11.86
C SER A 56 11.48 -10.48 11.10
N PRO A 57 10.25 -10.48 11.63
CA PRO A 57 9.13 -9.83 10.97
C PRO A 57 9.46 -8.36 10.72
N ALA A 58 9.13 -7.89 9.53
CA ALA A 58 9.28 -6.51 9.11
C ALA A 58 8.02 -6.12 8.33
N LEU A 59 7.49 -4.94 8.62
CA LEU A 59 6.45 -4.34 7.81
C LEU A 59 7.10 -3.85 6.52
N ARG A 60 6.62 -4.32 5.38
CA ARG A 60 7.11 -3.94 4.06
C ARG A 60 6.04 -3.19 3.31
N PHE A 61 6.46 -2.23 2.51
CA PHE A 61 5.61 -1.54 1.54
C PHE A 61 6.12 -1.83 0.14
N THR A 62 5.22 -2.02 -0.82
CA THR A 62 5.56 -1.89 -2.23
C THR A 62 6.06 -0.46 -2.50
N PRO A 63 6.87 -0.23 -3.54
CA PRO A 63 7.27 1.11 -3.94
C PRO A 63 6.08 2.04 -4.19
N THR A 64 5.00 1.51 -4.78
CA THR A 64 3.77 2.27 -5.06
C THR A 64 3.03 2.66 -3.79
N ALA A 65 2.78 1.72 -2.86
CA ALA A 65 2.13 2.03 -1.59
C ALA A 65 2.94 3.06 -0.78
N TRP A 66 4.26 2.94 -0.79
CA TRP A 66 5.14 3.90 -0.14
C TRP A 66 5.07 5.29 -0.80
N ALA A 67 5.03 5.35 -2.13
CA ALA A 67 4.89 6.60 -2.87
C ALA A 67 3.53 7.27 -2.61
N LYS A 68 2.43 6.50 -2.65
CA LYS A 68 1.08 6.96 -2.32
C LYS A 68 1.03 7.53 -0.91
N LEU A 69 1.55 6.81 0.07
CA LEU A 69 1.58 7.26 1.46
C LEU A 69 2.38 8.56 1.66
N LEU A 70 3.55 8.69 1.00
CA LEU A 70 4.31 9.94 1.03
C LEU A 70 3.54 11.10 0.39
N PHE A 71 2.89 10.84 -0.74
CA PHE A 71 2.05 11.83 -1.41
C PHE A 71 0.93 12.31 -0.48
N LEU A 72 0.14 11.38 0.08
CA LEU A 72 -0.99 11.70 0.97
C LEU A 72 -0.54 12.46 2.23
N ARG A 73 0.63 12.12 2.78
CA ARG A 73 1.24 12.84 3.92
C ARG A 73 1.56 14.30 3.58
N ASP A 74 2.07 14.55 2.38
CA ASP A 74 2.58 15.86 1.98
C ASP A 74 1.54 16.70 1.21
N PHE A 75 0.40 16.11 0.84
CA PHE A 75 -0.65 16.75 0.05
C PHE A 75 -1.34 17.89 0.80
N GLY A 76 -1.53 17.75 2.12
CA GLY A 76 -2.13 18.79 2.95
C GLY A 76 -1.56 18.84 4.37
N PRO A 77 -1.98 19.84 5.17
CA PRO A 77 -1.39 20.09 6.49
C PRO A 77 -1.94 19.17 7.60
N THR A 78 -2.93 18.34 7.29
CA THR A 78 -3.63 17.49 8.25
C THR A 78 -3.07 16.08 8.27
N GLU A 79 -3.16 15.44 9.43
CA GLU A 79 -2.93 14.00 9.53
C GLU A 79 -3.92 13.23 8.66
N VAL A 80 -3.41 12.25 7.91
CA VAL A 80 -4.20 11.24 7.20
C VAL A 80 -4.14 9.92 7.95
N GLY A 81 -5.18 9.11 7.84
CA GLY A 81 -5.20 7.78 8.43
C GLY A 81 -6.03 6.82 7.60
N GLY A 82 -5.67 5.55 7.66
CA GLY A 82 -6.25 4.53 6.81
C GLY A 82 -5.71 3.14 7.12
N PHE A 83 -5.87 2.26 6.15
CA PHE A 83 -5.54 0.86 6.25
C PHE A 83 -4.54 0.43 5.18
N GLY A 84 -3.63 -0.47 5.55
CA GLY A 84 -2.76 -1.16 4.61
C GLY A 84 -3.47 -2.36 4.00
N ILE A 85 -3.53 -2.40 2.68
CA ILE A 85 -4.03 -3.54 1.89
C ILE A 85 -2.87 -4.49 1.62
N THR A 86 -3.10 -5.79 1.74
CA THR A 86 -2.06 -6.83 1.63
C THR A 86 -2.52 -8.04 0.80
N PRO A 87 -1.59 -8.77 0.17
CA PRO A 87 -1.90 -10.04 -0.46
C PRO A 87 -2.12 -11.12 0.60
N ALA A 88 -2.98 -12.10 0.28
CA ALA A 88 -3.36 -13.17 1.21
C ALA A 88 -2.19 -14.07 1.65
N ASP A 89 -1.11 -14.16 0.86
CA ASP A 89 0.05 -15.00 1.16
C ASP A 89 1.18 -14.25 1.89
N ASP A 90 1.06 -12.93 2.06
CA ASP A 90 2.07 -12.09 2.72
C ASP A 90 1.46 -10.88 3.45
N LEU A 91 0.82 -11.14 4.58
CA LEU A 91 0.08 -10.16 5.38
C LEU A 91 0.94 -9.05 6.04
N LEU A 92 2.26 -9.04 5.83
CA LEU A 92 3.15 -7.95 6.27
C LEU A 92 3.76 -7.18 5.08
N LEU A 93 3.27 -7.43 3.86
CA LEU A 93 3.55 -6.66 2.66
C LEU A 93 2.32 -5.79 2.32
N VAL A 94 2.44 -4.48 2.51
CA VAL A 94 1.44 -3.50 2.12
C VAL A 94 1.59 -3.20 0.64
N GLU A 95 0.58 -3.54 -0.15
CA GLU A 95 0.52 -3.32 -1.60
C GLU A 95 -0.18 -2.02 -1.99
N ASP A 96 -1.13 -1.57 -1.17
CA ASP A 96 -1.80 -0.29 -1.29
C ASP A 96 -2.20 0.26 0.10
N VAL A 97 -2.54 1.54 0.15
CA VAL A 97 -3.05 2.24 1.33
C VAL A 97 -4.41 2.81 0.99
N GLU A 98 -5.43 2.53 1.78
CA GLU A 98 -6.76 3.11 1.61
C GLU A 98 -7.10 4.01 2.78
N LEU A 99 -7.42 5.27 2.49
CA LEU A 99 -7.87 6.23 3.49
C LEU A 99 -9.29 5.89 3.97
N VAL A 100 -9.55 6.15 5.24
CA VAL A 100 -10.91 6.10 5.80
C VAL A 100 -11.42 7.53 5.91
N ARG A 101 -12.62 7.80 5.38
CA ARG A 101 -13.23 9.13 5.46
C ARG A 101 -13.32 9.60 6.91
N ARG A 102 -12.81 10.80 7.20
CA ARG A 102 -12.83 11.41 8.53
C ARG A 102 -13.93 12.47 8.64
N SER A 103 -14.70 12.43 9.74
CA SER A 103 -15.13 13.65 10.44
C SER A 103 -14.11 13.93 11.55
N CYS A 104 -13.44 15.09 11.51
CA CYS A 104 -12.34 15.47 12.41
C CYS A 104 -12.73 15.38 13.92
N SER A 105 -11.83 15.10 14.87
CA SER A 105 -10.58 15.81 15.16
C SER A 105 -9.42 14.89 15.61
N ALA A 106 -8.23 15.50 15.64
CA ALA A 106 -6.89 14.92 15.62
C ALA A 106 -6.60 13.75 16.56
N VAL A 107 -7.39 13.45 17.58
CA VAL A 107 -7.07 12.35 18.49
C VAL A 107 -8.26 11.91 19.39
N SER A 108 -9.52 11.79 18.96
CA SER A 108 -10.47 11.05 19.86
C SER A 108 -11.85 10.64 19.40
N VAL A 109 -12.46 11.22 18.37
CA VAL A 109 -13.86 10.88 18.06
C VAL A 109 -13.87 9.85 16.93
N ALA A 110 -14.65 8.80 17.13
CA ALA A 110 -14.59 7.50 16.49
C ALA A 110 -14.21 7.54 15.00
N PHE A 111 -13.47 6.51 14.55
CA PHE A 111 -13.63 6.08 13.17
C PHE A 111 -15.12 6.16 12.87
N ASP A 112 -15.50 6.92 11.84
CA ASP A 112 -16.90 6.97 11.46
C ASP A 112 -17.29 5.52 11.18
N ASP A 113 -18.10 4.92 12.06
CA ASP A 113 -18.43 3.50 11.99
C ASP A 113 -19.09 3.18 10.64
N SER A 114 -19.76 4.16 10.03
CA SER A 114 -20.31 4.04 8.68
C SER A 114 -19.21 4.06 7.62
N ALA A 115 -18.21 4.94 7.71
CA ALA A 115 -17.09 4.95 6.77
C ALA A 115 -16.21 3.68 6.87
N VAL A 116 -16.04 3.14 8.09
CA VAL A 116 -15.36 1.85 8.26
C VAL A 116 -16.22 0.70 7.76
N ALA A 117 -17.53 0.70 8.02
CA ALA A 117 -18.43 -0.32 7.49
C ALA A 117 -18.44 -0.33 5.96
N GLU A 118 -18.52 0.83 5.32
CA GLU A 118 -18.46 0.97 3.86
C GLU A 118 -17.14 0.42 3.30
N LEU A 119 -15.99 0.77 3.91
CA LEU A 119 -14.71 0.18 3.53
C LEU A 119 -14.71 -1.35 3.70
N PHE A 120 -15.28 -1.87 4.78
CA PHE A 120 -15.34 -3.32 5.01
C PHE A 120 -16.20 -4.02 3.96
N ASP A 121 -17.35 -3.46 3.62
CA ASP A 121 -18.25 -4.00 2.62
C ASP A 121 -17.58 -4.00 1.24
N GLU A 122 -16.99 -2.88 0.81
CA GLU A 122 -16.24 -2.76 -0.45
C GLU A 122 -15.10 -3.79 -0.54
N GLN A 123 -14.33 -3.95 0.54
CA GLN A 123 -13.22 -4.90 0.58
C GLN A 123 -13.65 -6.36 0.56
N VAL A 124 -14.80 -6.67 1.18
CA VAL A 124 -15.41 -8.01 1.16
C VAL A 124 -15.99 -8.32 -0.23
N ASP A 125 -16.62 -7.34 -0.88
CA ASP A 125 -17.12 -7.46 -2.25
C ASP A 125 -15.98 -7.70 -3.27
N ASP A 126 -14.81 -7.10 -3.03
CA ASP A 126 -13.57 -7.37 -3.75
C ASP A 126 -12.96 -8.77 -3.44
N GLY A 127 -13.58 -9.55 -2.55
CA GLY A 127 -13.18 -10.89 -2.18
C GLY A 127 -12.00 -10.95 -1.20
N ARG A 128 -11.63 -9.83 -0.56
CA ARG A 128 -10.56 -9.81 0.44
C ARG A 128 -11.07 -10.28 1.80
N ARG A 129 -10.18 -10.90 2.57
CA ARG A 129 -10.46 -11.27 3.96
C ARG A 129 -10.07 -10.11 4.90
N PRO A 130 -10.71 -9.94 6.07
CA PRO A 130 -10.34 -8.88 7.02
C PRO A 130 -8.86 -8.86 7.42
N GLU A 131 -8.17 -10.01 7.38
CA GLU A 131 -6.73 -10.06 7.63
C GLU A 131 -5.88 -9.32 6.58
N GLN A 132 -6.41 -9.12 5.38
CA GLN A 132 -5.73 -8.47 4.27
C GLN A 132 -5.84 -6.94 4.31
N PHE A 133 -6.91 -6.38 4.87
CA PHE A 133 -7.17 -4.94 4.84
C PHE A 133 -7.41 -4.33 6.22
N ALA A 134 -7.93 -5.07 7.20
CA ALA A 134 -8.35 -4.50 8.49
C ALA A 134 -7.35 -4.74 9.64
N ARG A 135 -6.09 -5.10 9.35
CA ARG A 135 -5.08 -5.45 10.39
C ARG A 135 -3.90 -4.49 10.47
N ILE A 136 -3.66 -3.68 9.45
CA ILE A 136 -2.57 -2.72 9.43
C ILE A 136 -3.19 -1.34 9.44
N TRP A 137 -3.24 -0.73 10.63
CA TRP A 137 -3.63 0.66 10.78
C TRP A 137 -2.42 1.56 10.56
N LEU A 138 -2.58 2.57 9.71
CA LEU A 138 -1.58 3.57 9.42
C LEU A 138 -2.14 4.98 9.61
N HIS A 139 -1.29 5.89 10.09
CA HIS A 139 -1.56 7.31 10.09
C HIS A 139 -0.28 8.15 10.00
N THR A 140 -0.41 9.43 9.67
CA THR A 140 0.72 10.35 9.53
C THR A 140 0.79 11.34 10.67
N HIS A 141 1.98 11.79 11.04
CA HIS A 141 2.13 12.91 11.97
C HIS A 141 2.64 14.14 11.23
N PRO A 142 2.01 15.33 11.41
CA PRO A 142 2.46 16.57 10.79
C PRO A 142 3.79 17.09 11.38
N ALA A 143 4.22 16.56 12.53
CA ALA A 143 5.50 16.86 13.17
C ALA A 143 6.57 15.80 12.84
N ASP A 144 7.80 16.02 13.31
CA ASP A 144 8.95 15.14 13.03
C ASP A 144 8.93 13.80 13.78
N SER A 145 8.07 13.65 14.78
CA SER A 145 8.03 12.46 15.64
C SER A 145 7.00 11.44 15.19
N ALA A 146 7.43 10.22 14.91
CA ALA A 146 6.53 9.08 14.64
C ALA A 146 6.15 8.29 15.90
N ARG A 147 6.48 8.78 17.09
CA ARG A 147 6.09 8.11 18.34
C ARG A 147 4.57 8.17 18.53
N PRO A 148 3.94 7.05 18.89
CA PRO A 148 2.50 7.04 19.14
C PRO A 148 2.14 7.97 20.31
N SER A 149 1.08 8.74 20.12
CA SER A 149 0.45 9.55 21.15
C SER A 149 -0.32 8.67 22.15
N PRO A 150 -0.67 9.18 23.35
CA PRO A 150 -1.55 8.46 24.27
C PRO A 150 -2.91 8.09 23.66
N VAL A 151 -3.37 8.86 22.69
CA VAL A 151 -4.61 8.54 22.00
C VAL A 151 -4.39 7.45 20.98
N ASP A 152 -3.32 7.48 20.18
CA ASP A 152 -3.03 6.42 19.22
C ASP A 152 -3.01 5.06 19.93
N GLU A 153 -2.41 5.02 21.12
CA GLU A 153 -2.41 3.85 22.01
C GLU A 153 -3.81 3.42 22.44
N ARG A 154 -4.68 4.38 22.82
CA ARG A 154 -6.05 4.11 23.24
C ARG A 154 -6.92 3.64 22.07
N THR A 155 -6.83 4.31 20.92
CA THR A 155 -7.51 3.93 19.68
C THR A 155 -7.10 2.54 19.25
N PHE A 156 -5.78 2.28 19.23
CA PHE A 156 -5.27 0.97 18.81
C PHE A 156 -5.72 -0.15 19.74
N ARG A 157 -5.66 0.07 21.05
CA ARG A 157 -6.16 -0.91 22.02
C ARG A 157 -7.65 -1.16 21.87
N ARG A 158 -8.45 -0.09 21.70
CA ARG A 158 -9.91 -0.19 21.58
C ARG A 158 -10.32 -0.95 20.31
N VAL A 159 -9.75 -0.57 19.17
CA VAL A 159 -10.17 -1.07 17.85
C VAL A 159 -9.51 -2.41 17.52
N PHE A 160 -8.21 -2.55 17.79
CA PHE A 160 -7.43 -3.72 17.36
C PHE A 160 -7.04 -4.66 18.50
N GLY A 161 -7.36 -4.33 19.75
CA GLY A 161 -6.95 -5.11 20.93
C GLY A 161 -7.47 -6.55 20.94
N ARG A 162 -8.58 -6.81 20.25
CA ARG A 162 -9.21 -8.15 20.14
C ARG A 162 -8.77 -8.93 18.88
N CYS A 163 -7.95 -8.33 18.02
CA CYS A 163 -7.46 -9.01 16.82
C CYS A 163 -6.38 -10.03 17.18
N ASP A 164 -6.33 -11.16 16.46
CA ASP A 164 -5.27 -12.17 16.64
C ASP A 164 -3.87 -11.59 16.39
N TRP A 165 -3.79 -10.63 15.48
CA TRP A 165 -2.64 -9.78 15.25
C TRP A 165 -3.08 -8.44 14.64
N SER A 166 -2.27 -7.40 14.84
CA SER A 166 -2.49 -6.08 14.24
C SER A 166 -1.21 -5.27 14.23
N VAL A 167 -1.11 -4.31 13.32
CA VAL A 167 0.03 -3.41 13.21
C VAL A 167 -0.46 -1.97 13.34
N MET A 168 0.19 -1.21 14.22
CA MET A 168 0.15 0.25 14.19
C MET A 168 1.39 0.73 13.45
N PHE A 169 1.20 1.54 12.41
CA PHE A 169 2.26 2.19 11.69
C PHE A 169 2.05 3.72 11.68
N ILE A 170 3.13 4.48 11.90
CA ILE A 170 3.11 5.93 11.89
C ILE A 170 4.24 6.46 11.02
N LEU A 171 3.92 7.42 10.15
CA LEU A 171 4.89 8.15 9.34
C LEU A 171 4.87 9.65 9.67
N ALA A 172 5.98 10.15 10.19
CA ALA A 172 6.16 11.58 10.41
C ALA A 172 6.53 12.33 9.12
N VAL A 173 6.20 13.62 9.03
CA VAL A 173 6.66 14.51 7.95
C VAL A 173 8.19 14.53 7.86
N GLY A 174 8.88 14.59 9.00
CA GLY A 174 10.35 14.48 9.10
C GLY A 174 10.93 13.12 8.68
N GLY A 175 10.09 12.15 8.32
CA GLY A 175 10.49 10.84 7.81
C GLY A 175 10.79 9.78 8.88
N GLU A 176 10.61 10.10 10.17
CA GLU A 176 10.62 9.10 11.24
C GLU A 176 9.48 8.09 11.00
N ARG A 177 9.73 6.83 11.36
CA ARG A 177 8.80 5.72 11.16
C ARG A 177 8.65 4.95 12.46
N TYR A 178 7.42 4.61 12.78
CA TYR A 178 7.11 3.68 13.86
C TYR A 178 6.28 2.54 13.30
N ALA A 179 6.61 1.31 13.72
CA ALA A 179 5.77 0.15 13.48
C ALA A 179 5.81 -0.77 14.69
N ARG A 180 4.63 -1.15 15.18
CA ARG A 180 4.47 -2.13 16.25
C ARG A 180 3.49 -3.19 15.83
N LEU A 181 3.97 -4.44 15.81
CA LEU A 181 3.14 -5.63 15.66
C LEU A 181 2.65 -6.06 17.05
N GLN A 182 1.34 -6.13 17.23
CA GLN A 182 0.68 -6.78 18.35
C GLN A 182 0.14 -8.14 17.90
N PHE A 183 0.17 -9.13 18.78
CA PHE A 183 -0.36 -10.46 18.53
C PHE A 183 -0.95 -11.06 19.82
N ALA A 184 -1.97 -11.91 19.66
CA ALA A 184 -2.64 -12.63 20.74
C ALA A 184 -2.18 -14.09 20.87
N ALA A 185 -1.29 -14.56 19.99
CA ALA A 185 -0.76 -15.94 20.06
C ALA A 185 0.01 -16.18 21.37
N GLY A 186 -0.34 -17.25 22.09
CA GLY A 186 0.27 -17.59 23.38
C GLY A 186 -0.15 -16.61 24.48
N PRO A 187 0.77 -16.08 25.31
CA PRO A 187 0.43 -15.03 26.28
C PRO A 187 0.11 -13.68 25.60
N GLY A 188 0.17 -13.63 24.26
CA GLY A 188 0.15 -12.41 23.48
C GLY A 188 1.43 -11.59 23.67
N GLY A 189 1.48 -10.44 23.00
CA GLY A 189 2.59 -9.51 23.13
C GLY A 189 2.59 -8.46 22.05
N SER A 190 3.59 -7.58 22.13
CA SER A 190 3.89 -6.66 21.05
C SER A 190 5.39 -6.49 20.86
N ILE A 191 5.80 -6.27 19.61
CA ILE A 191 7.19 -6.04 19.24
C ILE A 191 7.27 -4.88 18.25
N ARG A 192 8.31 -4.05 18.39
CA ARG A 192 8.66 -3.10 17.31
C ARG A 192 9.23 -3.89 16.14
N VAL A 193 8.71 -3.64 14.94
CA VAL A 193 9.18 -4.27 13.72
C VAL A 193 9.85 -3.23 12.81
N PRO A 194 10.91 -3.60 12.08
CA PRO A 194 11.49 -2.70 11.08
C PRO A 194 10.48 -2.39 9.96
N VAL A 195 10.53 -1.17 9.44
CA VAL A 195 9.79 -0.76 8.23
C VAL A 195 10.74 -0.77 7.04
N ARG A 196 10.34 -1.39 5.94
CA ARG A 196 11.13 -1.49 4.71
C ARG A 196 10.30 -1.21 3.48
N ILE A 197 10.98 -0.80 2.42
CA ILE A 197 10.39 -0.75 1.08
C ILE A 197 10.93 -1.97 0.34
N ASP A 198 10.04 -2.78 -0.21
CA ASP A 198 10.42 -3.96 -0.98
C ASP A 198 10.55 -3.61 -2.46
N TRP A 199 11.74 -3.13 -2.84
CA TRP A 199 12.06 -2.77 -4.23
C TRP A 199 12.11 -3.96 -5.20
N SER A 200 11.85 -5.19 -4.73
CA SER A 200 11.67 -6.34 -5.63
C SER A 200 10.24 -6.45 -6.17
N GLU A 201 9.30 -5.71 -5.60
CA GLU A 201 7.91 -5.61 -6.06
C GLU A 201 7.78 -4.69 -7.28
N GLN A 202 6.63 -4.78 -7.96
CA GLN A 202 6.34 -3.93 -9.11
C GLN A 202 6.24 -2.46 -8.70
N PHE A 203 6.73 -1.57 -9.56
CA PHE A 203 6.60 -0.13 -9.40
C PHE A 203 6.05 0.49 -10.69
N PRO A 204 4.74 0.33 -10.96
CA PRO A 204 4.08 1.02 -12.07
C PRO A 204 4.12 2.54 -11.92
N ALA A 205 3.71 3.26 -12.97
CA ALA A 205 3.56 4.70 -12.90
C ALA A 205 2.58 5.10 -11.78
N THR A 206 2.92 6.18 -11.08
CA THR A 206 2.09 6.77 -10.03
C THR A 206 0.88 7.50 -10.63
N ASP A 207 -0.24 7.50 -9.92
CA ASP A 207 -1.46 8.25 -10.29
C ASP A 207 -1.77 9.32 -9.23
N PRO A 208 -1.07 10.47 -9.24
CA PRO A 208 -1.25 11.50 -8.24
C PRO A 208 -2.64 12.16 -8.29
N ASP A 209 -3.32 12.14 -9.45
CA ASP A 209 -4.66 12.71 -9.59
C ASP A 209 -5.68 11.85 -8.86
N GLN A 210 -5.59 10.51 -9.00
CA GLN A 210 -6.40 9.58 -8.22
C GLN A 210 -6.15 9.73 -6.72
N TRP A 211 -4.89 9.86 -6.30
CA TRP A 211 -4.55 10.00 -4.88
C TRP A 211 -5.01 11.34 -4.29
N ALA A 212 -4.99 12.41 -5.09
CA ALA A 212 -5.55 13.70 -4.70
C ALA A 212 -7.06 13.61 -4.50
N ALA A 213 -7.77 12.96 -5.41
CA ALA A 213 -9.22 12.75 -5.28
C ALA A 213 -9.56 11.94 -4.02
N GLU A 214 -8.84 10.85 -3.75
CA GLU A 214 -9.01 10.07 -2.52
C GLU A 214 -8.78 10.92 -1.26
N TYR A 215 -7.73 11.75 -1.28
CA TYR A 215 -7.47 12.68 -0.18
C TYR A 215 -8.63 13.65 0.02
N GLU A 216 -9.11 14.29 -1.03
CA GLU A 216 -10.18 15.29 -0.96
C GLU A 216 -11.51 14.67 -0.48
N ASP A 217 -11.81 13.44 -0.90
CA ASP A 217 -12.99 12.69 -0.46
C ASP A 217 -12.91 12.27 1.01
N CYS A 218 -11.70 11.94 1.48
CA CYS A 218 -11.50 11.39 2.82
C CYS A 218 -11.13 12.43 3.88
N VAL A 219 -10.54 13.56 3.49
CA VAL A 219 -9.93 14.54 4.40
C VAL A 219 -10.65 15.88 4.29
N ARG A 220 -11.61 16.11 5.18
CA ARG A 220 -12.29 17.42 5.28
C ARG A 220 -11.48 18.40 6.12
N HIS A 221 -11.31 19.61 5.61
CA HIS A 221 -10.71 20.72 6.36
C HIS A 221 -11.70 21.27 7.39
N ASP A 222 -11.82 20.62 8.55
CA ASP A 222 -12.51 21.27 9.66
C ASP A 222 -11.58 22.30 10.31
N THR A 223 -12.02 23.55 10.33
CA THR A 223 -11.21 24.68 10.78
C THR A 223 -11.15 24.66 12.32
N PHE A 224 -10.05 24.14 12.89
CA PHE A 224 -9.62 24.26 14.30
C PHE A 224 -10.72 24.41 15.40
N SER A 225 -10.92 23.39 16.25
CA SER A 225 -11.25 23.64 17.67
C SER A 225 -11.05 22.40 18.57
N SER A 226 -10.77 22.70 19.83
CA SER A 226 -10.56 21.88 21.02
C SER A 226 -11.33 20.55 21.13
N VAL A 227 -10.64 19.58 21.74
CA VAL A 227 -11.11 18.24 22.12
C VAL A 227 -12.35 18.30 23.03
N ASP A 228 -13.43 17.60 22.68
CA ASP A 228 -14.53 17.23 23.58
C ASP A 228 -14.60 15.69 23.68
N LEU A 229 -14.58 15.18 24.91
CA LEU A 229 -14.39 13.76 25.26
C LEU A 229 -15.66 13.10 25.84
N SER A 230 -16.85 13.68 25.68
CA SER A 230 -18.03 13.32 26.49
C SER A 230 -19.11 12.42 25.83
N VAL A 231 -18.94 11.92 24.59
CA VAL A 231 -20.09 11.41 23.81
C VAL A 231 -20.29 9.86 23.80
N TRP A 232 -19.45 9.05 24.46
CA TRP A 232 -19.43 7.58 24.19
C TRP A 232 -19.78 6.67 25.39
N ASP A 233 -20.57 7.15 26.36
CA ASP A 233 -21.19 6.28 27.38
C ASP A 233 -22.29 5.37 26.77
N ASP A 234 -22.88 5.72 25.61
CA ASP A 234 -24.13 5.11 25.13
C ASP A 234 -23.99 3.89 24.17
N MET A 235 -22.79 3.54 23.68
CA MET A 235 -22.64 2.42 22.71
C MET A 235 -22.28 1.06 23.32
N ALA A 236 -21.93 1.02 24.60
CA ALA A 236 -21.71 -0.24 25.32
C ALA A 236 -23.02 -1.03 25.56
N GLU A 237 -24.19 -0.40 25.39
CA GLU A 237 -25.49 -1.05 25.60
C GLU A 237 -26.00 -1.84 24.38
N TRP A 238 -25.54 -1.53 23.15
CA TRP A 238 -26.10 -2.12 21.93
C TRP A 238 -25.57 -3.53 21.58
N GLU A 239 -24.33 -3.90 21.95
CA GLU A 239 -23.81 -5.28 21.77
C GLU A 239 -24.36 -6.27 22.82
N VAL A 240 -24.79 -5.79 23.99
CA VAL A 240 -25.42 -6.62 25.03
C VAL A 240 -26.87 -6.97 24.65
N ALA A 241 -27.56 -6.09 23.92
CA ALA A 241 -28.93 -6.31 23.49
C ALA A 241 -29.09 -7.43 22.43
N GLN A 242 -28.06 -7.70 21.63
CA GLN A 242 -28.10 -8.78 20.61
C GLN A 242 -27.57 -10.14 21.11
N SER A 243 -26.83 -10.19 22.23
CA SER A 243 -26.42 -11.47 22.84
C SER A 243 -27.46 -12.06 23.80
N ASN A 244 -28.45 -11.29 24.25
CA ASN A 244 -29.47 -11.72 25.22
C ASN A 244 -30.84 -12.04 24.61
N GLY A 245 -30.99 -11.95 23.28
CA GLY A 245 -32.25 -12.18 22.56
C GLY A 245 -32.58 -13.65 22.24
N SER A 246 -32.15 -14.62 23.06
CA SER A 246 -32.45 -16.04 22.80
C SER A 246 -32.52 -16.87 24.08
N THR A 247 -33.48 -16.58 24.96
CA THR A 247 -34.16 -17.58 25.80
C THR A 247 -35.37 -16.93 26.49
N GLU A 248 -36.53 -16.89 25.85
CA GLU A 248 -37.82 -17.06 26.53
C GLU A 248 -38.95 -17.27 25.51
N SER A 249 -39.15 -18.54 25.15
CA SER A 249 -40.43 -19.05 24.67
C SER A 249 -40.46 -20.54 24.99
N ASP A 250 -40.91 -20.84 26.21
CA ASP A 250 -41.56 -22.10 26.59
C ASP A 250 -41.95 -22.01 28.08
N ILE A 251 -43.21 -21.59 28.33
CA ILE A 251 -44.22 -22.15 29.25
C ILE A 251 -45.54 -21.39 29.02
#